data_AF-A0A8H6Z8U4-F1
#
_entry.id   AF-A0A8H6Z8U4-F1
#
_cell.length_a   1.000
_cell.length_b   1.000
_cell.length_c   1.000
_cell.angle_alpha   90.00
_cell.angle_beta   90.00
_cell.angle_gamma   90.00
#
_symmetry.space_group_name_H-M   'P 1'
#
loop_
_entity.id
_entity.type
_entity.pdbx_description
1 polymer ?
#
loop_
_entity_poly.entity_id
_entity_poly.type
_entity_poly.pdbx_seq_one_letter_code
_entity_poly.pdbx_strand_id
1 'polypeptide(L)'
;MFMTNTKRVKGLQTTGIGGVTCSQHNMWQGNGIGDLQVGERYCNMNFLLLSVLFRLQLLCIVISYDIACQYNTTFWECMKRLFVKLKQSMVSWKVPNFHLHAHKLNCHGPFSFHFMWGTGMTHKQNWAFSNGVVASTRLMGPGAQQATLEDVFGFHNYDRVLGFLPKCLAVSIKEGMKHKIAFEAFTKGMEEARPEDVVEWKVHVLLWEATPHPKTSESPFELVDEVSMLHDIQLRTAAEEYVCTEDVVEIKCDHTPRSFIMMGLELKQIQRKLEIDVRALKDPSPAQKLVFTKHRTSLLKRIHKFRQIQGKQVFDGNSEQQPEATPLFMPSELASNELRAMTCMTELAAIEAWMREGGAGGGKPWPLYQNDDQLGMMTKGQGILCHINIKIHTAKLHYRYAWVAFLALQGHGPWEERLQILDDNDVQVLNKRTLMEEEKKQNEHWAELGGAIIEGRYSAKMGAAKDTDDAKLHDALQLEWSKAYA
;
A
#
# COMPACT_ATOMS: atom_id res chain seq x y z
N MET A 1 7.18 -12.46 -6.26
CA MET A 1 6.56 -13.72 -6.68
C MET A 1 6.68 -13.84 -8.20
N PHE A 2 7.77 -14.46 -8.70
CA PHE A 2 8.08 -14.59 -10.13
C PHE A 2 7.55 -15.91 -10.70
N MET A 3 6.23 -16.10 -10.68
CA MET A 3 5.62 -17.28 -11.30
C MET A 3 4.77 -16.87 -12.49
N THR A 4 5.44 -16.50 -13.59
CA THR A 4 4.78 -16.37 -14.90
C THR A 4 5.74 -16.53 -16.06
N ASN A 5 6.60 -17.57 -16.10
CA ASN A 5 7.28 -17.94 -17.36
C ASN A 5 7.85 -19.37 -17.39
N THR A 6 6.98 -20.37 -17.20
CA THR A 6 7.27 -21.76 -17.62
C THR A 6 6.17 -22.30 -18.53
N LYS A 7 5.63 -21.46 -19.42
CA LYS A 7 4.92 -21.96 -20.60
C LYS A 7 5.94 -22.60 -21.54
N ARG A 8 5.57 -23.70 -22.19
CA ARG A 8 6.41 -24.54 -23.07
C ARG A 8 7.33 -23.70 -23.99
N VAL A 9 8.58 -23.46 -23.57
CA VAL A 9 9.60 -22.71 -24.34
C VAL A 9 10.35 -23.59 -25.36
N LYS A 10 10.22 -24.91 -25.25
CA LYS A 10 10.93 -25.87 -26.10
C LYS A 10 10.46 -25.73 -27.55
N GLY A 11 11.39 -25.41 -28.46
CA GLY A 11 11.13 -25.24 -29.89
C GLY A 11 10.82 -23.81 -30.32
N LEU A 12 10.82 -22.83 -29.40
CA LEU A 12 10.73 -21.41 -29.75
C LEU A 12 12.13 -20.82 -29.93
N GLN A 13 12.32 -20.05 -31.00
CA GLN A 13 13.55 -19.27 -31.20
C GLN A 13 13.60 -18.06 -30.26
N THR A 14 12.46 -17.39 -30.08
CA THR A 14 12.28 -16.22 -29.22
C THR A 14 11.10 -16.46 -28.28
N THR A 15 11.32 -16.28 -26.98
CA THR A 15 10.30 -16.48 -25.93
C THR A 15 9.58 -15.19 -25.53
N GLY A 16 10.16 -14.04 -25.90
CA GLY A 16 9.61 -12.72 -25.65
C GLY A 16 10.57 -11.64 -26.14
N ILE A 17 10.24 -10.38 -25.87
CA ILE A 17 11.06 -9.23 -26.23
C ILE A 17 11.32 -8.39 -24.97
N GLY A 18 12.55 -7.91 -24.84
CA GLY A 18 12.96 -6.93 -23.84
C GLY A 18 13.00 -5.53 -24.47
N GLY A 19 12.82 -4.51 -23.65
CA GLY A 19 12.72 -3.13 -24.13
C GLY A 19 13.23 -2.09 -23.15
N VAL A 20 13.95 -1.09 -23.66
CA VAL A 20 14.39 0.11 -22.94
C VAL A 20 13.69 1.33 -23.53
N THR A 21 13.13 2.16 -22.66
CA THR A 21 12.35 3.34 -23.06
C THR A 21 12.84 4.59 -22.33
N CYS A 22 12.66 5.74 -22.96
CA CYS A 22 12.72 7.01 -22.26
C CYS A 22 11.42 7.19 -21.48
N SER A 23 11.47 7.14 -20.14
CA SER A 23 10.29 7.32 -19.31
C SER A 23 9.69 8.72 -19.39
N GLN A 24 10.50 9.75 -19.63
CA GLN A 24 10.04 11.14 -19.76
C GLN A 24 9.25 11.37 -21.05
N HIS A 25 9.78 10.89 -22.17
CA HIS A 25 9.18 11.11 -23.49
C HIS A 25 8.21 9.99 -23.90
N ASN A 26 8.14 8.91 -23.10
CA ASN A 26 7.37 7.71 -23.39
C ASN A 26 7.70 7.13 -24.79
N MET A 27 9.00 7.09 -25.11
CA MET A 27 9.53 6.64 -26.41
C MET A 27 10.45 5.44 -26.25
N TRP A 28 10.49 4.57 -27.26
CA TRP A 28 11.45 3.48 -27.37
C TRP A 28 12.84 4.02 -27.69
N GLN A 29 13.85 3.57 -26.95
CA GLN A 29 15.23 3.92 -27.24
C GLN A 29 15.72 3.07 -28.41
N GLY A 30 16.45 3.67 -29.35
CA GLY A 30 17.10 2.87 -30.39
C GLY A 30 18.16 1.94 -29.77
N ASN A 31 18.36 0.77 -30.37
CA ASN A 31 19.10 -0.36 -29.77
C ASN A 31 18.53 -0.84 -28.43
N GLY A 32 17.34 -0.37 -28.05
CA GLY A 32 16.70 -0.70 -26.77
C GLY A 32 15.76 -1.90 -26.83
N ILE A 33 15.48 -2.46 -28.01
CA ILE A 33 14.63 -3.64 -28.19
C ILE A 33 15.51 -4.84 -28.53
N GLY A 34 15.20 -6.00 -27.96
CA GLY A 34 15.80 -7.25 -28.44
C GLY A 34 15.14 -8.50 -27.90
N ASP A 35 15.45 -9.61 -28.57
CA ASP A 35 14.84 -10.90 -28.34
C ASP A 35 15.33 -11.57 -27.05
N LEU A 36 14.39 -12.21 -26.36
CA LEU A 36 14.64 -13.00 -25.17
C LEU A 36 14.64 -14.49 -25.51
N GLN A 37 15.77 -15.15 -25.33
CA GLN A 37 15.92 -16.58 -25.62
C GLN A 37 15.15 -17.45 -24.62
N VAL A 38 15.19 -17.10 -23.32
CA VAL A 38 14.46 -17.79 -22.26
C VAL A 38 14.08 -16.80 -21.15
N GLY A 39 12.96 -16.10 -21.36
CA GLY A 39 12.43 -15.10 -20.43
C GLY A 39 13.39 -13.93 -20.19
N GLU A 40 13.02 -13.07 -19.23
CA GLU A 40 13.85 -11.93 -18.82
C GLU A 40 15.02 -12.42 -17.97
N ARG A 41 16.23 -12.34 -18.51
CA ARG A 41 17.50 -12.64 -17.81
C ARG A 41 18.34 -11.38 -17.71
N TYR A 42 19.12 -11.26 -16.62
CA TYR A 42 20.01 -10.12 -16.43
C TYR A 42 21.01 -9.92 -17.57
N CYS A 43 21.51 -10.99 -18.20
CA CYS A 43 22.39 -10.85 -19.37
C CYS A 43 21.71 -10.10 -20.53
N ASN A 44 20.44 -10.41 -20.79
CA ASN A 44 19.69 -9.79 -21.87
C ASN A 44 19.35 -8.34 -21.54
N MET A 45 18.86 -8.09 -20.32
CA MET A 45 18.52 -6.73 -19.87
C MET A 45 19.76 -5.83 -19.76
N ASN A 46 20.90 -6.35 -19.28
CA ASN A 46 22.18 -5.64 -19.26
C ASN A 46 22.60 -5.28 -20.67
N PHE A 47 22.53 -6.23 -21.62
CA PHE A 47 22.92 -5.98 -23.00
C PHE A 47 22.07 -4.87 -23.63
N LEU A 48 20.74 -4.91 -23.48
CA LEU A 48 19.85 -3.87 -24.00
C LEU A 48 20.12 -2.51 -23.36
N LEU A 49 20.21 -2.45 -22.03
CA LEU A 49 20.47 -1.23 -21.29
C LEU A 49 21.82 -0.61 -21.69
N LEU A 50 22.88 -1.41 -21.73
CA LEU A 50 24.22 -0.94 -22.12
C LEU A 50 24.30 -0.55 -23.59
N SER A 51 23.57 -1.22 -24.48
CA SER A 51 23.50 -0.85 -25.90
C SER A 51 22.86 0.52 -26.11
N VAL A 52 21.86 0.86 -25.28
CA VAL A 52 21.27 2.20 -25.24
C VAL A 52 22.27 3.20 -24.66
N LEU A 53 22.82 2.92 -23.48
CA LEU A 53 23.74 3.84 -22.79
C LEU A 53 25.02 4.10 -23.58
N PHE A 54 25.52 3.13 -24.35
CA PHE A 54 26.71 3.32 -25.19
C PHE A 54 26.54 4.43 -26.23
N ARG A 55 25.30 4.71 -26.67
CA ARG A 55 24.99 5.75 -27.64
C ARG A 55 24.64 7.09 -27.00
N LEU A 56 24.45 7.14 -25.69
CA LEU A 56 24.00 8.32 -24.96
C LEU A 56 25.14 8.87 -24.10
N GLN A 57 25.51 10.13 -24.34
CA GLN A 57 26.48 10.85 -23.50
C GLN A 57 25.73 11.62 -22.40
N LEU A 58 25.39 10.94 -21.31
CA LEU A 58 24.58 11.50 -20.22
C LEU A 58 25.41 11.78 -18.97
N LEU A 59 25.14 12.91 -18.32
CA LEU A 59 25.76 13.31 -17.05
C LEU A 59 25.09 12.62 -15.84
N CYS A 60 23.80 12.33 -15.96
CA CYS A 60 22.99 11.68 -14.93
C CYS A 60 22.07 10.65 -15.59
N ILE A 61 22.01 9.45 -15.03
CA ILE A 61 21.25 8.32 -15.55
C ILE A 61 20.34 7.81 -14.44
N VAL A 62 19.03 7.84 -14.70
CA VAL A 62 18.03 7.22 -13.81
C VAL A 62 17.51 5.96 -14.45
N ILE A 63 17.81 4.81 -13.83
CA ILE A 63 17.37 3.50 -14.30
C ILE A 63 16.13 3.09 -13.52
N SER A 64 15.02 2.98 -14.24
CA SER A 64 13.75 2.49 -13.69
C SER A 64 13.52 1.03 -14.04
N TYR A 65 13.36 0.17 -13.04
CA TYR A 65 12.97 -1.23 -13.28
C TYR A 65 12.15 -1.78 -12.12
N ASP A 66 11.24 -2.72 -12.41
CA ASP A 66 10.30 -3.21 -11.39
C ASP A 66 11.06 -3.92 -10.28
N ILE A 67 12.22 -4.51 -10.59
CA ILE A 67 13.13 -5.09 -9.62
C ILE A 67 14.44 -4.31 -9.49
N ALA A 68 14.44 -2.98 -9.68
CA ALA A 68 15.65 -2.16 -9.57
C ALA A 68 16.39 -2.36 -8.24
N CYS A 69 15.67 -2.63 -7.14
CA CYS A 69 16.29 -2.90 -5.85
C CYS A 69 17.15 -4.18 -5.82
N GLN A 70 16.78 -5.21 -6.57
CA GLN A 70 17.56 -6.46 -6.71
C GLN A 70 18.53 -6.39 -7.88
N TYR A 71 18.15 -5.66 -8.93
CA TYR A 71 18.91 -5.60 -10.16
C TYR A 71 20.16 -4.74 -10.02
N ASN A 72 20.12 -3.64 -9.25
CA ASN A 72 21.30 -2.78 -9.08
C ASN A 72 22.51 -3.54 -8.50
N THR A 73 22.29 -4.44 -7.54
CA THR A 73 23.37 -5.15 -6.86
C THR A 73 24.09 -6.08 -7.83
N THR A 74 23.31 -6.87 -8.58
CA THR A 74 23.83 -7.81 -9.60
C THR A 74 24.38 -7.11 -10.83
N PHE A 75 23.85 -5.94 -11.19
CA PHE A 75 24.35 -5.13 -12.31
C PHE A 75 25.80 -4.71 -12.10
N TRP A 76 26.15 -4.18 -10.93
CA TRP A 76 27.53 -3.74 -10.65
C TRP A 76 28.53 -4.90 -10.59
N GLU A 77 28.12 -6.07 -10.12
CA GLU A 77 28.95 -7.28 -10.19
C GLU A 77 29.23 -7.69 -11.64
N CYS A 78 28.22 -7.58 -12.52
CA CYS A 78 28.37 -7.84 -13.95
C CYS A 78 29.29 -6.80 -14.61
N MET A 79 29.14 -5.51 -14.28
CA MET A 79 29.94 -4.43 -14.83
C MET A 79 31.45 -4.62 -14.59
N LYS A 80 31.87 -5.26 -13.49
CA LYS A 80 33.29 -5.59 -13.23
C LYS A 80 33.91 -6.49 -14.30
N ARG A 81 33.10 -7.25 -15.04
CA ARG A 81 33.53 -8.18 -16.10
C ARG A 81 33.46 -7.56 -17.50
N LEU A 82 32.89 -6.37 -17.62
CA LEU A 82 32.67 -5.69 -18.89
C LEU A 82 33.68 -4.55 -19.06
N PHE A 83 34.09 -4.29 -20.30
CA PHE A 83 35.03 -3.20 -20.62
C PHE A 83 34.37 -1.80 -20.60
N VAL A 84 33.05 -1.72 -20.36
CA VAL A 84 32.30 -0.47 -20.32
C VAL A 84 32.51 0.22 -18.98
N LYS A 85 33.00 1.46 -19.00
CA LYS A 85 33.23 2.25 -17.79
C LYS A 85 32.01 3.14 -17.48
N LEU A 86 31.13 2.65 -16.63
CA LEU A 86 30.03 3.44 -16.05
C LEU A 86 30.34 3.74 -14.58
N LYS A 87 30.30 5.01 -14.16
CA LYS A 87 30.52 5.39 -12.78
C LYS A 87 29.23 5.20 -11.98
N GLN A 88 29.33 4.55 -10.82
CA GLN A 88 28.17 4.34 -9.93
C GLN A 88 27.54 5.65 -9.46
N SER A 89 28.34 6.69 -9.27
CA SER A 89 27.85 8.02 -8.88
C SER A 89 26.98 8.70 -9.94
N MET A 90 27.02 8.27 -11.20
CA MET A 90 26.19 8.81 -12.28
C MET A 90 24.84 8.11 -12.39
N VAL A 91 24.63 6.99 -11.69
CA VAL A 91 23.48 6.10 -11.88
C VAL A 91 22.64 6.03 -10.63
N SER A 92 21.38 6.46 -10.74
CA SER A 92 20.36 6.27 -9.71
C SER A 92 19.39 5.15 -10.12
N TRP A 93 18.94 4.38 -9.13
CA TRP A 93 18.09 3.21 -9.35
C TRP A 93 16.74 3.46 -8.72
N LYS A 94 15.67 3.29 -9.50
CA LYS A 94 14.31 3.57 -9.04
C LYS A 94 13.34 2.47 -9.44
N VAL A 95 12.35 2.24 -8.60
CA VAL A 95 11.23 1.32 -8.88
C VAL A 95 10.03 2.18 -9.28
N PRO A 96 9.32 1.84 -10.37
CA PRO A 96 8.11 2.58 -10.74
C PRO A 96 7.10 2.63 -9.60
N ASN A 97 6.48 3.78 -9.40
CA ASN A 97 5.59 4.05 -8.26
C ASN A 97 4.49 3.00 -8.08
N PHE A 98 3.92 2.49 -9.18
CA PHE A 98 2.88 1.44 -9.12
C PHE A 98 3.41 0.12 -8.54
N HIS A 99 4.67 -0.24 -8.83
CA HIS A 99 5.27 -1.47 -8.35
C HIS A 99 5.90 -1.33 -6.97
N LEU A 100 6.32 -0.11 -6.60
CA LEU A 100 7.03 0.13 -5.34
C LEU A 100 6.26 -0.36 -4.11
N HIS A 101 4.94 -0.18 -4.08
CA HIS A 101 4.10 -0.66 -2.97
C HIS A 101 4.12 -2.19 -2.77
N ALA A 102 4.48 -2.96 -3.80
CA ALA A 102 4.64 -4.42 -3.70
C ALA A 102 6.03 -4.83 -3.18
N HIS A 103 6.91 -3.87 -2.91
CA HIS A 103 8.24 -4.12 -2.36
C HIS A 103 8.24 -4.01 -0.83
N LYS A 104 9.28 -4.55 -0.21
CA LYS A 104 9.54 -4.40 1.23
C LYS A 104 9.66 -2.92 1.60
N LEU A 105 9.29 -2.57 2.82
CA LEU A 105 9.27 -1.19 3.31
C LEU A 105 10.61 -0.47 3.10
N ASN A 106 11.74 -1.14 3.37
CA ASN A 106 13.09 -0.60 3.15
C ASN A 106 13.40 -0.22 1.69
N CYS A 107 12.54 -0.57 0.72
CA CYS A 107 12.67 -0.12 -0.65
C CYS A 107 11.96 1.22 -0.92
N HIS A 108 10.97 1.61 -0.10
CA HIS A 108 10.04 2.70 -0.39
C HIS A 108 10.77 4.04 -0.43
N GLY A 109 11.59 4.37 0.58
CA GLY A 109 12.42 5.56 0.60
C GLY A 109 13.46 5.56 -0.54
N PRO A 110 14.44 4.64 -0.53
CA PRO A 110 15.57 4.68 -1.46
C PRO A 110 15.15 4.62 -2.93
N PHE A 111 14.19 3.77 -3.30
CA PHE A 111 13.84 3.51 -4.69
C PHE A 111 12.64 4.29 -5.21
N SER A 112 12.03 5.19 -4.41
CA SER A 112 10.93 6.06 -4.85
C SER A 112 11.40 7.19 -5.76
N PHE A 113 10.62 7.45 -6.82
CA PHE A 113 10.78 8.63 -7.66
C PHE A 113 10.36 9.94 -6.96
N HIS A 114 9.49 9.86 -5.96
CA HIS A 114 9.04 11.06 -5.24
C HIS A 114 10.13 11.68 -4.38
N PHE A 115 11.19 10.92 -4.09
CA PHE A 115 12.29 11.33 -3.20
C PHE A 115 13.59 11.42 -3.99
N MET A 116 13.50 11.82 -5.26
CA MET A 116 14.67 11.99 -6.10
C MET A 116 14.55 13.30 -6.86
N TRP A 117 15.48 14.20 -6.52
CA TRP A 117 15.66 15.44 -7.22
C TRP A 117 15.75 15.27 -8.74
N GLY A 118 15.06 16.17 -9.45
CA GLY A 118 15.08 16.25 -10.91
C GLY A 118 14.29 15.15 -11.62
N THR A 119 13.48 14.37 -10.89
CA THR A 119 12.60 13.36 -11.50
C THR A 119 11.13 13.69 -11.31
N GLY A 120 10.31 13.33 -12.30
CA GLY A 120 8.86 13.41 -12.20
C GLY A 120 8.23 12.05 -11.94
N MET A 121 6.90 12.04 -11.76
CA MET A 121 6.14 10.80 -11.69
C MET A 121 6.21 10.04 -13.03
N THR A 122 6.88 8.89 -13.04
CA THR A 122 6.98 8.05 -14.24
C THR A 122 5.98 6.89 -14.19
N HIS A 123 5.33 6.64 -15.33
CA HIS A 123 4.41 5.52 -15.51
C HIS A 123 4.82 4.70 -16.74
N LYS A 124 4.97 3.38 -16.58
CA LYS A 124 5.32 2.47 -17.67
C LYS A 124 4.07 2.07 -18.47
N GLN A 125 3.84 2.72 -19.61
CA GLN A 125 2.65 2.43 -20.46
C GLN A 125 2.99 2.02 -21.90
N ASN A 126 4.26 2.01 -22.30
CA ASN A 126 4.65 1.81 -23.71
C ASN A 126 4.20 0.47 -24.31
N TRP A 127 4.20 -0.61 -23.52
CA TRP A 127 3.81 -1.94 -24.00
C TRP A 127 2.34 -2.04 -24.43
N ALA A 128 1.46 -1.19 -23.90
CA ALA A 128 0.02 -1.24 -24.20
C ALA A 128 -0.26 -1.08 -25.71
N PHE A 129 0.54 -0.27 -26.40
CA PHE A 129 0.44 -0.06 -27.84
C PHE A 129 0.90 -1.28 -28.65
N SER A 130 2.05 -1.87 -28.31
CA SER A 130 2.68 -2.94 -29.09
C SER A 130 2.09 -4.32 -28.83
N ASN A 131 1.33 -4.51 -27.73
CA ASN A 131 0.76 -5.81 -27.37
C ASN A 131 -0.13 -6.44 -28.47
N GLY A 132 -0.80 -5.61 -29.27
CA GLY A 132 -1.64 -6.10 -30.38
C GLY A 132 -0.85 -6.78 -31.51
N VAL A 133 0.43 -6.46 -31.65
CA VAL A 133 1.30 -6.97 -32.72
C VAL A 133 1.91 -8.32 -32.38
N VAL A 134 1.90 -8.72 -31.10
CA VAL A 134 2.53 -9.97 -30.63
C VAL A 134 1.99 -11.21 -31.35
N ALA A 135 0.68 -11.23 -31.67
CA ALA A 135 0.06 -12.37 -32.33
C ALA A 135 0.53 -12.55 -33.79
N SER A 136 0.73 -11.45 -34.53
CA SER A 136 1.14 -11.49 -35.94
C SER A 136 2.63 -11.76 -36.10
N THR A 137 3.46 -11.23 -35.21
CA THR A 137 4.92 -11.43 -35.26
C THR A 137 5.38 -12.81 -34.83
N ARG A 138 4.52 -13.58 -34.15
CA ARG A 138 4.87 -14.92 -33.64
C ARG A 138 5.20 -15.95 -34.74
N LEU A 139 4.58 -15.82 -35.91
CA LEU A 139 4.76 -16.76 -37.04
C LEU A 139 5.73 -16.24 -38.10
N MET A 140 6.23 -15.02 -37.95
CA MET A 140 7.16 -14.42 -38.89
C MET A 140 8.56 -15.02 -38.75
N GLY A 141 9.28 -15.13 -39.86
CA GLY A 141 10.71 -15.43 -39.83
C GLY A 141 11.50 -14.30 -39.16
N PRO A 142 12.73 -14.55 -38.66
CA PRO A 142 13.47 -13.61 -37.82
C PRO A 142 13.64 -12.21 -38.41
N GLY A 143 14.03 -12.11 -39.69
CA GLY A 143 14.20 -10.80 -40.36
C GLY A 143 12.88 -10.04 -40.54
N ALA A 144 11.81 -10.73 -40.92
CA ALA A 144 10.49 -10.12 -41.11
C ALA A 144 9.88 -9.68 -39.77
N GLN A 145 10.07 -10.49 -38.72
CA GLN A 145 9.68 -10.15 -37.36
C GLN A 145 10.38 -8.87 -36.88
N GLN A 146 11.71 -8.81 -37.02
CA GLN A 146 12.49 -7.65 -36.59
C GLN A 146 12.06 -6.38 -37.35
N ALA A 147 11.96 -6.43 -38.68
CA ALA A 147 11.52 -5.29 -39.48
C ALA A 147 10.11 -4.80 -39.08
N THR A 148 9.17 -5.72 -38.86
CA THR A 148 7.82 -5.38 -38.41
C THR A 148 7.83 -4.71 -37.04
N LEU A 149 8.64 -5.19 -36.10
CA LEU A 149 8.77 -4.59 -34.78
C LEU A 149 9.41 -3.20 -34.86
N GLU A 150 10.45 -3.03 -35.67
CA GLU A 150 11.09 -1.73 -35.92
C GLU A 150 10.09 -0.70 -36.47
N ASP A 151 9.26 -1.08 -37.44
CA ASP A 151 8.20 -0.23 -37.99
C ASP A 151 7.18 0.18 -36.92
N VAL A 152 6.75 -0.77 -36.08
CA VAL A 152 5.75 -0.53 -35.03
C VAL A 152 6.29 0.39 -33.94
N PHE A 153 7.50 0.15 -33.45
CA PHE A 153 8.12 0.99 -32.42
C PHE A 153 8.53 2.36 -32.99
N GLY A 154 8.96 2.40 -34.24
CA GLY A 154 9.25 3.63 -34.98
C GLY A 154 8.00 4.50 -35.14
N PHE A 155 6.87 3.90 -35.53
CA PHE A 155 5.59 4.60 -35.62
C PHE A 155 5.11 5.12 -34.26
N HIS A 156 5.23 4.33 -33.18
CA HIS A 156 4.93 4.81 -31.83
C HIS A 156 5.75 6.05 -31.49
N ASN A 157 7.05 6.04 -31.76
CA ASN A 157 7.90 7.20 -31.51
C ASN A 157 7.49 8.42 -32.37
N TYR A 158 7.17 8.21 -33.64
CA TYR A 158 6.67 9.26 -34.53
C TYR A 158 5.38 9.92 -34.01
N ASP A 159 4.40 9.10 -33.60
CA ASP A 159 3.15 9.58 -33.00
C ASP A 159 3.40 10.38 -31.70
N ARG A 160 4.35 9.93 -30.87
CA ARG A 160 4.71 10.64 -29.64
C ARG A 160 5.27 12.03 -29.93
N VAL A 161 6.18 12.13 -30.91
CA VAL A 161 6.81 13.40 -31.28
C VAL A 161 5.80 14.40 -31.83
N LEU A 162 4.89 13.97 -32.71
CA LEU A 162 3.95 14.89 -33.37
C LEU A 162 2.71 15.23 -32.53
N GLY A 163 2.16 14.25 -31.81
CA GLY A 163 0.87 14.38 -31.16
C GLY A 163 0.96 14.57 -29.64
N PHE A 164 1.65 13.66 -28.97
CA PHE A 164 1.60 13.54 -27.51
C PHE A 164 2.49 14.56 -26.80
N LEU A 165 3.78 14.63 -27.18
CA LEU A 165 4.76 15.45 -26.48
C LEU A 165 4.46 16.94 -26.49
N PRO A 166 4.05 17.57 -27.61
CA PRO A 166 3.75 19.01 -27.61
C PRO A 166 2.58 19.35 -26.67
N LYS A 167 1.54 18.51 -26.65
CA LYS A 167 0.37 18.68 -25.77
C LYS A 167 0.76 18.52 -24.30
N CYS A 168 1.49 17.46 -23.98
CA CYS A 168 1.96 17.23 -22.62
C CYS A 168 2.90 18.34 -22.16
N LEU A 169 3.82 18.81 -23.01
CA LEU A 169 4.74 19.90 -22.68
C LEU A 169 3.98 21.20 -22.39
N ALA A 170 2.99 21.56 -23.22
CA ALA A 170 2.19 22.77 -22.99
C ALA A 170 1.44 22.72 -21.64
N VAL A 171 0.83 21.57 -21.31
CA VAL A 171 0.16 21.36 -20.02
C VAL A 171 1.17 21.40 -18.87
N SER A 172 2.29 20.69 -18.99
CA SER A 172 3.33 20.63 -17.96
C SER A 172 3.96 21.99 -17.67
N ILE A 173 4.16 22.84 -18.67
CA ILE A 173 4.67 24.22 -18.46
C ILE A 173 3.65 25.02 -17.65
N LYS A 174 2.36 24.96 -18.03
CA LYS A 174 1.29 25.69 -17.33
C LYS A 174 1.15 25.25 -15.88
N GLU A 175 1.04 23.94 -15.63
CA GLU A 175 0.91 23.41 -14.28
C GLU A 175 2.20 23.57 -13.48
N GLY A 176 3.37 23.45 -14.12
CA GLY A 176 4.67 23.68 -13.50
C GLY A 176 4.83 25.09 -12.94
N MET A 177 4.30 26.12 -13.63
CA MET A 177 4.30 27.50 -13.09
C MET A 177 3.44 27.63 -11.83
N LYS A 178 2.26 26.99 -11.78
CA LYS A 178 1.41 27.02 -10.59
C LYS A 178 2.06 26.30 -9.42
N HIS A 179 2.60 25.11 -9.67
CA HIS A 179 3.28 24.31 -8.65
C HIS A 179 4.50 25.05 -8.10
N LYS A 180 5.25 25.75 -8.96
CA LYS A 180 6.39 26.57 -8.54
C LYS A 180 5.96 27.68 -7.59
N ILE A 181 4.91 28.45 -7.92
CA ILE A 181 4.42 29.54 -7.05
C ILE A 181 3.95 28.98 -5.70
N ALA A 182 3.20 27.87 -5.71
CA ALA A 182 2.75 27.22 -4.49
C ALA A 182 3.92 26.74 -3.63
N PHE A 183 4.93 26.12 -4.25
CA PHE A 183 6.13 25.65 -3.56
C PHE A 183 6.97 26.78 -2.96
N GLU A 184 7.16 27.88 -3.69
CA GLU A 184 7.87 29.07 -3.20
C GLU A 184 7.14 29.70 -2.01
N ALA A 185 5.81 29.81 -2.08
CA ALA A 185 5.00 30.32 -0.96
C ALA A 185 5.06 29.40 0.26
N PHE A 186 4.96 28.07 0.06
CA PHE A 186 5.09 27.09 1.14
C PHE A 186 6.46 27.17 1.82
N THR A 187 7.53 27.19 1.01
CA THR A 187 8.90 27.22 1.51
C THR A 187 9.15 28.49 2.31
N LYS A 188 8.71 29.65 1.80
CA LYS A 188 8.83 30.93 2.50
C LYS A 188 8.07 30.94 3.83
N GLY A 189 6.84 30.44 3.85
CA GLY A 189 6.04 30.35 5.09
C GLY A 189 6.72 29.49 6.15
N MET A 190 7.36 28.38 5.75
CA MET A 190 8.10 27.51 6.66
C MET A 190 9.40 28.15 7.17
N GLU A 191 10.13 28.87 6.32
CA GLU A 191 11.33 29.62 6.70
C GLU A 191 11.02 30.76 7.68
N GLU A 192 9.87 31.43 7.55
CA GLU A 192 9.43 32.47 8.48
C GLU A 192 8.97 31.90 9.83
N ALA A 193 8.34 30.73 9.80
CA ALA A 193 7.77 30.10 11.00
C ALA A 193 8.80 29.35 11.84
N ARG A 194 9.67 28.57 11.18
CA ARG A 194 10.58 27.58 11.80
C ARG A 194 11.96 27.60 11.10
N PRO A 195 12.71 28.71 11.16
CA PRO A 195 13.95 28.88 10.39
C PRO A 195 15.03 27.86 10.74
N GLU A 196 15.19 27.52 12.03
CA GLU A 196 16.22 26.57 12.50
C GLU A 196 15.92 25.15 12.02
N ASP A 197 14.68 24.70 12.16
CA ASP A 197 14.23 23.36 11.73
C ASP A 197 14.39 23.18 10.21
N VAL A 198 14.00 24.18 9.41
CA VAL A 198 14.13 24.10 7.94
C VAL A 198 15.60 23.97 7.52
N VAL A 199 16.53 24.64 8.21
CA VAL A 199 17.97 24.49 7.92
C VAL A 199 18.44 23.07 8.24
N GLU A 200 18.04 22.52 9.39
CA GLU A 200 18.36 21.15 9.78
C GLU A 200 17.80 20.13 8.77
N TRP A 201 16.52 20.25 8.43
CA TRP A 201 15.85 19.33 7.51
C TRP A 201 16.43 19.41 6.10
N LYS A 202 16.79 20.61 5.60
CA LYS A 202 17.52 20.78 4.33
C LYS A 202 18.83 20.01 4.34
N VAL A 203 19.62 20.13 5.41
CA VAL A 203 20.89 19.41 5.54
C VAL A 203 20.65 17.91 5.55
N HIS A 204 19.64 17.42 6.29
CA HIS A 204 19.30 16.01 6.35
C HIS A 204 18.92 15.44 4.97
N VAL A 205 18.03 16.12 4.22
CA VAL A 205 17.64 15.70 2.86
C VAL A 205 18.85 15.70 1.91
N LEU A 206 19.66 16.76 1.89
CA LEU A 206 20.81 16.85 0.99
C LEU A 206 21.87 15.78 1.28
N LEU A 207 22.15 15.50 2.55
CA LEU A 207 23.06 14.43 2.94
C LEU A 207 22.51 13.07 2.52
N TRP A 208 21.21 12.83 2.75
CA TRP A 208 20.57 11.60 2.32
C TRP A 208 20.65 11.47 0.81
N GLU A 209 20.33 12.50 0.02
CA GLU A 209 20.37 12.48 -1.44
C GLU A 209 21.77 12.20 -2.01
N ALA A 210 22.81 12.79 -1.41
CA ALA A 210 24.20 12.63 -1.84
C ALA A 210 24.76 11.21 -1.66
N THR A 211 24.18 10.40 -0.75
CA THR A 211 24.65 9.03 -0.55
C THR A 211 24.32 8.14 -1.76
N PRO A 212 25.30 7.44 -2.37
CA PRO A 212 25.01 6.50 -3.46
C PRO A 212 24.15 5.32 -2.98
N HIS A 213 23.47 4.64 -3.91
CA HIS A 213 22.84 3.37 -3.57
C HIS A 213 23.89 2.30 -3.21
N PRO A 214 23.60 1.44 -2.21
CA PRO A 214 22.41 1.43 -1.34
C PRO A 214 22.44 2.56 -0.30
N LYS A 215 21.29 3.22 -0.08
CA LYS A 215 21.13 4.21 1.00
C LYS A 215 21.21 3.48 2.35
N THR A 216 22.21 3.79 3.16
CA THR A 216 22.41 3.18 4.50
C THR A 216 21.95 4.09 5.64
N SER A 217 21.80 5.39 5.39
CA SER A 217 21.25 6.36 6.32
C SER A 217 19.73 6.25 6.41
N GLU A 218 19.18 6.61 7.56
CA GLU A 218 17.73 6.70 7.78
C GLU A 218 17.08 7.64 6.76
N SER A 219 15.88 7.29 6.31
CA SER A 219 15.17 8.03 5.27
C SER A 219 14.43 9.21 5.87
N PRO A 220 14.67 10.46 5.41
CA PRO A 220 13.89 11.63 5.87
C PRO A 220 12.43 11.60 5.38
N PHE A 221 12.08 10.64 4.52
CA PHE A 221 10.77 10.49 3.90
C PHE A 221 9.93 9.34 4.47
N GLU A 222 10.41 8.70 5.53
CA GLU A 222 9.70 7.60 6.20
C GLU A 222 9.58 7.91 7.68
N LEU A 223 8.36 7.80 8.22
CA LEU A 223 8.18 7.74 9.66
C LEU A 223 8.51 6.33 10.13
N VAL A 224 9.18 6.21 11.27
CA VAL A 224 9.33 4.92 11.95
C VAL A 224 7.94 4.53 12.48
N ASP A 225 7.21 3.77 11.67
CA ASP A 225 5.84 3.39 12.00
C ASP A 225 5.87 2.38 13.15
N GLU A 226 5.39 2.79 14.33
CA GLU A 226 5.10 1.88 15.45
C GLU A 226 4.14 0.75 15.04
N VAL A 227 3.39 0.92 13.95
CA VAL A 227 2.45 -0.05 13.39
C VAL A 227 3.15 -1.24 12.73
N SER A 228 4.34 -1.05 12.14
CA SER A 228 5.13 -2.17 11.60
C SER A 228 5.57 -3.12 12.73
N MET A 229 5.69 -2.60 13.96
CA MET A 229 5.92 -3.45 15.12
C MET A 229 4.76 -4.41 15.39
N LEU A 230 3.49 -4.12 15.08
CA LEU A 230 2.39 -5.03 15.42
C LEU A 230 2.42 -6.35 14.63
N HIS A 231 2.67 -6.31 13.32
CA HIS A 231 2.83 -7.54 12.53
C HIS A 231 4.15 -8.25 12.80
N ASP A 232 5.23 -7.50 13.05
CA ASP A 232 6.51 -8.08 13.43
C ASP A 232 6.50 -8.69 14.85
N ILE A 233 5.74 -8.10 15.78
CA ILE A 233 5.46 -8.65 17.12
C ILE A 233 4.57 -9.89 16.94
N GLN A 234 3.49 -9.85 16.14
CA GLN A 234 2.69 -11.05 15.85
C GLN A 234 3.54 -12.20 15.27
N LEU A 235 4.49 -11.88 14.40
CA LEU A 235 5.43 -12.84 13.82
C LEU A 235 6.43 -13.37 14.86
N ARG A 236 7.02 -12.49 15.69
CA ARG A 236 7.94 -12.87 16.77
C ARG A 236 7.25 -13.73 17.81
N THR A 237 6.06 -13.36 18.24
CA THR A 237 5.34 -14.12 19.25
C THR A 237 4.80 -15.44 18.69
N ALA A 238 4.48 -15.54 17.39
CA ALA A 238 4.20 -16.83 16.75
C ALA A 238 5.45 -17.73 16.68
N ALA A 239 6.65 -17.15 16.53
CA ALA A 239 7.91 -17.87 16.58
C ALA A 239 8.28 -18.30 18.00
N GLU A 240 8.01 -17.47 19.02
CA GLU A 240 8.17 -17.82 20.44
C GLU A 240 7.26 -18.97 20.85
N GLU A 241 6.02 -19.00 20.36
CA GLU A 241 5.09 -20.14 20.55
C GLU A 241 5.60 -21.44 19.93
N TYR A 242 6.32 -21.37 18.80
CA TYR A 242 6.94 -22.56 18.19
C TYR A 242 8.04 -23.13 19.10
N VAL A 243 8.85 -22.27 19.71
CA VAL A 243 9.93 -22.68 20.63
C VAL A 243 9.38 -23.26 21.93
N CYS A 244 8.31 -22.69 22.49
CA CYS A 244 7.68 -23.21 23.71
C CYS A 244 6.98 -24.58 23.55
N THR A 245 6.84 -25.12 22.32
CA THR A 245 6.34 -26.49 22.12
C THR A 245 7.41 -27.57 22.28
N GLU A 246 8.69 -27.21 22.38
CA GLU A 246 9.79 -28.17 22.57
C GLU A 246 10.04 -28.53 24.06
N ASP A 247 9.62 -27.66 24.99
CA ASP A 247 9.77 -27.87 26.44
C ASP A 247 8.45 -28.35 27.10
N VAL A 248 8.32 -29.67 27.22
CA VAL A 248 7.53 -30.48 28.17
C VAL A 248 6.30 -29.82 28.84
N VAL A 249 5.09 -30.15 28.36
CA VAL A 249 4.02 -30.90 29.06
C VAL A 249 3.04 -31.34 27.97
N GLU A 250 2.57 -32.59 28.04
CA GLU A 250 1.51 -33.13 27.19
C GLU A 250 0.19 -32.35 27.39
N ILE A 251 0.06 -31.18 26.74
CA ILE A 251 -1.20 -30.43 26.70
C ILE A 251 -2.12 -31.19 25.75
N LYS A 252 -3.12 -31.89 26.31
CA LYS A 252 -4.22 -32.56 25.60
C LYS A 252 -5.20 -31.58 24.90
N CYS A 253 -4.69 -30.49 24.35
CA CYS A 253 -5.48 -29.54 23.57
C CYS A 253 -4.75 -29.26 22.26
N ASP A 254 -5.35 -29.61 21.13
CA ASP A 254 -4.82 -29.37 19.77
C ASP A 254 -4.66 -27.87 19.42
N HIS A 255 -4.87 -26.96 20.38
CA HIS A 255 -4.93 -25.51 20.20
C HIS A 255 -4.25 -24.79 21.37
N THR A 256 -3.25 -23.95 21.08
CA THR A 256 -2.69 -22.99 22.04
C THR A 256 -3.76 -21.99 22.49
N PRO A 257 -3.72 -21.43 23.72
CA PRO A 257 -4.66 -20.41 24.20
C PRO A 257 -4.85 -19.26 23.21
N ARG A 258 -3.77 -18.86 22.54
CA ARG A 258 -3.80 -17.83 21.51
C ARG A 258 -4.51 -18.25 20.23
N SER A 259 -4.19 -19.43 19.71
CA SER A 259 -4.87 -19.98 18.51
C SER A 259 -6.37 -20.13 18.73
N PHE A 260 -6.77 -20.42 19.97
CA PHE A 260 -8.17 -20.48 20.38
C PHE A 260 -8.84 -19.09 20.33
N ILE A 261 -8.22 -18.05 20.92
CA ILE A 261 -8.73 -16.68 20.85
C ILE A 261 -8.80 -16.18 19.40
N MET A 262 -7.77 -16.43 18.58
CA MET A 262 -7.79 -16.10 17.14
C MET A 262 -8.96 -16.77 16.41
N MET A 263 -9.17 -18.07 16.65
CA MET A 263 -10.29 -18.81 16.06
C MET A 263 -11.63 -18.17 16.43
N GLY A 264 -11.80 -17.76 17.68
CA GLY A 264 -13.00 -17.08 18.16
C GLY A 264 -13.23 -15.70 17.52
N LEU A 265 -12.17 -14.91 17.38
CA LEU A 265 -12.21 -13.59 16.72
C LEU A 265 -12.56 -13.71 15.22
N GLU A 266 -11.95 -14.67 14.52
CA GLU A 266 -12.30 -14.96 13.13
C GLU A 266 -13.77 -15.37 12.97
N LEU A 267 -14.27 -16.22 13.87
CA LEU A 267 -15.66 -16.66 13.83
C LEU A 267 -16.63 -15.51 14.05
N LYS A 268 -16.34 -14.61 15.00
CA LYS A 268 -17.13 -13.37 15.19
C LYS A 268 -17.12 -12.49 13.95
N GLN A 269 -15.99 -12.39 13.25
CA GLN A 269 -15.90 -11.62 12.02
C GLN A 269 -16.78 -12.23 10.91
N ILE A 270 -16.80 -13.56 10.79
CA ILE A 270 -17.64 -14.27 9.81
C ILE A 270 -19.13 -14.15 10.18
N GLN A 271 -19.49 -14.28 11.46
CA GLN A 271 -20.87 -14.09 11.94
C GLN A 271 -21.41 -12.71 11.54
N ARG A 272 -20.65 -11.65 11.84
CA ARG A 272 -21.05 -10.25 11.55
C ARG A 272 -21.15 -9.99 10.06
N LYS A 273 -20.18 -10.48 9.27
CA LYS A 273 -20.22 -10.30 7.82
C LYS A 273 -21.48 -10.93 7.23
N LEU A 274 -21.80 -12.14 7.66
CA LEU A 274 -23.01 -12.83 7.22
C LEU A 274 -24.28 -12.09 7.67
N GLU A 275 -24.30 -11.56 8.88
CA GLU A 275 -25.42 -10.74 9.38
C GLU A 275 -25.62 -9.47 8.55
N ILE A 276 -24.54 -8.75 8.22
CA ILE A 276 -24.58 -7.57 7.34
C ILE A 276 -25.09 -7.96 5.95
N ASP A 277 -24.54 -9.02 5.36
CA ASP A 277 -24.92 -9.49 4.02
C ASP A 277 -26.40 -9.90 3.95
N VAL A 278 -26.91 -10.54 5.00
CA VAL A 278 -28.33 -10.92 5.11
C VAL A 278 -29.23 -9.70 5.31
N ARG A 279 -28.86 -8.75 6.18
CA ARG A 279 -29.65 -7.52 6.41
C ARG A 279 -29.64 -6.57 5.23
N ALA A 280 -28.57 -6.56 4.43
CA ALA A 280 -28.44 -5.72 3.24
C ALA A 280 -29.41 -6.12 2.12
N LEU A 281 -29.85 -7.38 2.06
CA LEU A 281 -30.77 -7.88 1.04
C LEU A 281 -32.17 -8.10 1.61
N LYS A 282 -33.10 -7.16 1.36
CA LYS A 282 -34.52 -7.29 1.76
C LYS A 282 -35.22 -8.50 1.11
N ASP A 283 -34.97 -8.75 -0.18
CA ASP A 283 -35.59 -9.86 -0.95
C ASP A 283 -34.54 -10.67 -1.75
N PRO A 284 -33.88 -11.66 -1.14
CA PRO A 284 -32.83 -12.42 -1.82
C PRO A 284 -33.39 -13.39 -2.85
N SER A 285 -32.75 -13.45 -4.03
CA SER A 285 -33.06 -14.43 -5.08
C SER A 285 -32.80 -15.87 -4.61
N PRO A 286 -33.39 -16.91 -5.23
CA PRO A 286 -33.13 -18.31 -4.86
C PRO A 286 -31.64 -18.69 -4.87
N ALA A 287 -30.86 -18.12 -5.81
CA ALA A 287 -29.42 -18.32 -5.87
C ALA A 287 -28.69 -17.67 -4.68
N GLN A 288 -29.10 -16.47 -4.25
CA GLN A 288 -28.55 -15.79 -3.08
C GLN A 288 -28.93 -16.51 -1.78
N LYS A 289 -30.18 -16.99 -1.66
CA LYS A 289 -30.63 -17.83 -0.55
C LYS A 289 -29.77 -19.10 -0.42
N LEU A 290 -29.43 -19.75 -1.54
CA LEU A 290 -28.53 -20.91 -1.53
C LEU A 290 -27.11 -20.55 -1.04
N VAL A 291 -26.57 -19.40 -1.43
CA VAL A 291 -25.26 -18.91 -0.94
C VAL A 291 -25.30 -18.69 0.57
N PHE A 292 -26.33 -18.02 1.09
CA PHE A 292 -26.49 -17.83 2.53
C PHE A 292 -26.62 -19.16 3.28
N THR A 293 -27.39 -20.11 2.76
CA THR A 293 -27.48 -21.45 3.37
C THR A 293 -26.11 -22.14 3.40
N LYS A 294 -25.30 -22.07 2.33
CA LYS A 294 -23.94 -22.63 2.32
C LYS A 294 -23.03 -21.97 3.37
N HIS A 295 -23.09 -20.64 3.48
CA HIS A 295 -22.32 -19.89 4.48
C HIS A 295 -22.75 -20.25 5.91
N ARG A 296 -24.07 -20.32 6.17
CA ARG A 296 -24.63 -20.76 7.45
C ARG A 296 -24.18 -22.16 7.83
N THR A 297 -24.22 -23.13 6.90
CA THR A 297 -23.76 -24.51 7.16
C THR A 297 -22.27 -24.58 7.44
N SER A 298 -21.45 -23.81 6.72
CA SER A 298 -20.00 -23.72 6.98
C SER A 298 -19.70 -23.12 8.35
N LEU A 299 -20.41 -22.04 8.70
CA LEU A 299 -20.29 -21.35 9.97
C LEU A 299 -20.71 -22.25 11.14
N LEU A 300 -21.84 -22.96 11.03
CA LEU A 300 -22.29 -23.93 12.05
C LEU A 300 -21.22 -24.98 12.34
N LYS A 301 -20.58 -25.55 11.31
CA LYS A 301 -19.50 -26.53 11.49
C LYS A 301 -18.33 -25.95 12.30
N ARG A 302 -17.92 -24.72 12.00
CA ARG A 302 -16.83 -24.07 12.73
C ARG A 302 -17.23 -23.69 14.16
N ILE A 303 -18.48 -23.26 14.38
CA ILE A 303 -19.02 -22.99 15.73
C ILE A 303 -19.05 -24.27 16.57
N HIS A 304 -19.49 -25.39 16.00
CA HIS A 304 -19.45 -26.67 16.71
C HIS A 304 -18.03 -27.09 17.10
N LYS A 305 -17.06 -26.92 16.19
CA LYS A 305 -15.64 -27.17 16.51
C LYS A 305 -15.14 -26.26 17.63
N PHE A 306 -15.48 -24.97 17.57
CA PHE A 306 -15.11 -24.01 18.61
C PHE A 306 -15.72 -24.36 19.97
N ARG A 307 -16.99 -24.77 20.01
CA ARG A 307 -17.69 -25.21 21.23
C ARG A 307 -17.16 -26.53 21.79
N GLN A 308 -16.68 -27.43 20.95
CA GLN A 308 -16.00 -28.65 21.42
C GLN A 308 -14.75 -28.31 22.24
N ILE A 309 -14.04 -27.24 21.88
CA ILE A 309 -12.85 -26.76 22.60
C ILE A 309 -13.24 -26.02 23.89
N GLN A 310 -14.35 -25.26 23.88
CA GLN A 310 -14.88 -24.59 25.09
C GLN A 310 -15.36 -25.55 26.18
N GLY A 311 -15.55 -26.83 25.86
CA GLY A 311 -16.03 -27.84 26.81
C GLY A 311 -17.55 -27.76 27.06
N LYS A 312 -18.14 -28.90 27.41
CA LYS A 312 -19.60 -29.06 27.64
C LYS A 312 -20.15 -28.26 28.83
N GLN A 313 -19.31 -27.67 29.67
CA GLN A 313 -19.74 -27.03 30.92
C GLN A 313 -20.25 -25.60 30.76
N VAL A 314 -20.10 -24.97 29.58
CA VAL A 314 -20.39 -23.54 29.48
C VAL A 314 -21.85 -23.25 29.10
N PHE A 315 -22.50 -23.85 28.08
CA PHE A 315 -23.94 -23.59 27.86
C PHE A 315 -24.67 -24.68 27.06
N ASP A 316 -25.73 -25.25 27.66
CA ASP A 316 -26.75 -26.07 27.00
C ASP A 316 -27.94 -25.17 26.61
N GLY A 317 -27.83 -24.57 25.44
CA GLY A 317 -28.85 -23.70 24.86
C GLY A 317 -29.24 -24.22 23.48
N ASN A 318 -30.09 -25.25 23.45
CA ASN A 318 -30.82 -25.59 22.23
C ASN A 318 -31.78 -24.45 21.93
N SER A 319 -31.44 -23.63 20.94
CA SER A 319 -32.41 -22.75 20.32
C SER A 319 -32.16 -22.78 18.81
N GLU A 320 -33.26 -22.78 18.06
CA GLU A 320 -33.32 -22.68 16.59
C GLU A 320 -32.82 -21.32 16.09
N GLN A 321 -31.71 -20.82 16.64
CA GLN A 321 -31.12 -19.54 16.29
C GLN A 321 -30.23 -19.70 15.06
N GLN A 322 -30.28 -18.69 14.19
CA GLN A 322 -29.40 -18.63 13.03
C GLN A 322 -27.93 -18.53 13.48
N PRO A 323 -26.97 -19.16 12.76
CA PRO A 323 -25.58 -19.25 13.19
C PRO A 323 -24.88 -17.90 13.35
N GLU A 324 -25.33 -16.87 12.63
CA GLU A 324 -24.87 -15.49 12.76
C GLU A 324 -25.22 -14.85 14.11
N ALA A 325 -26.32 -15.27 14.76
CA ALA A 325 -26.76 -14.74 16.06
C ALA A 325 -26.30 -15.60 17.26
N THR A 326 -25.59 -16.69 16.99
CA THR A 326 -25.21 -17.65 18.02
C THR A 326 -24.08 -17.09 18.91
N PRO A 327 -24.24 -16.99 20.24
CA PRO A 327 -23.18 -16.51 21.12
C PRO A 327 -22.00 -17.50 21.16
N LEU A 328 -20.78 -16.95 21.10
CA LEU A 328 -19.52 -17.70 21.17
C LEU A 328 -18.81 -17.55 22.53
N PHE A 329 -19.29 -16.70 23.44
CA PHE A 329 -18.77 -16.56 24.81
C PHE A 329 -17.24 -16.38 24.87
N MET A 330 -16.74 -15.31 24.24
CA MET A 330 -15.35 -14.89 24.38
C MET A 330 -15.08 -14.36 25.81
N PRO A 331 -13.83 -14.33 26.31
CA PRO A 331 -13.52 -13.73 27.61
C PRO A 331 -14.11 -12.32 27.80
N SER A 332 -14.07 -11.47 26.78
CA SER A 332 -14.69 -10.12 26.80
C SER A 332 -16.22 -10.11 26.93
N GLU A 333 -16.90 -11.25 26.68
CA GLU A 333 -18.35 -11.39 26.73
C GLU A 333 -18.84 -11.99 28.07
N LEU A 334 -17.92 -12.29 28.99
CA LEU A 334 -18.24 -12.77 30.33
C LEU A 334 -18.47 -11.59 31.27
N ALA A 335 -19.63 -11.56 31.92
CA ALA A 335 -20.17 -10.39 32.62
C ALA A 335 -19.36 -9.87 33.82
N SER A 336 -18.51 -10.70 34.45
CA SER A 336 -17.69 -10.27 35.59
C SER A 336 -16.27 -10.82 35.54
N ASN A 337 -15.33 -10.07 36.15
CA ASN A 337 -13.94 -10.48 36.33
C ASN A 337 -13.84 -11.80 37.11
N GLU A 338 -14.75 -12.01 38.07
CA GLU A 338 -14.84 -13.23 38.86
C GLU A 338 -15.27 -14.44 38.00
N LEU A 339 -16.26 -14.26 37.12
CA LEU A 339 -16.70 -15.32 36.21
C LEU A 339 -15.61 -15.68 35.20
N ARG A 340 -14.85 -14.67 34.73
CA ARG A 340 -13.66 -14.86 33.88
C ARG A 340 -12.56 -15.63 34.60
N ALA A 341 -12.25 -15.28 35.84
CA ALA A 341 -11.23 -15.97 36.62
C ALA A 341 -11.62 -17.43 36.96
N MET A 342 -12.92 -17.72 37.08
CA MET A 342 -13.42 -19.08 37.34
C MET A 342 -13.56 -19.94 36.07
N THR A 343 -13.81 -19.34 34.91
CA THR A 343 -14.20 -20.06 33.69
C THR A 343 -13.09 -20.10 32.64
N CYS A 344 -12.25 -19.07 32.56
CA CYS A 344 -11.14 -19.01 31.62
C CYS A 344 -9.86 -19.55 32.26
N MET A 345 -9.05 -20.28 31.49
CA MET A 345 -7.66 -20.53 31.86
C MET A 345 -6.93 -19.21 32.09
N THR A 346 -5.97 -19.22 33.03
CA THR A 346 -5.05 -18.11 33.26
C THR A 346 -4.48 -17.64 31.92
N GLU A 347 -4.44 -16.32 31.69
CA GLU A 347 -3.93 -15.64 30.48
C GLU A 347 -4.89 -15.44 29.29
N LEU A 348 -5.99 -16.19 29.14
CA LEU A 348 -6.89 -16.04 27.97
C LEU A 348 -7.48 -14.62 27.81
N ALA A 349 -7.86 -13.99 28.93
CA ALA A 349 -8.40 -12.63 28.94
C ALA A 349 -7.33 -11.59 28.58
N ALA A 350 -6.09 -11.80 29.01
CA ALA A 350 -4.96 -10.92 28.68
C ALA A 350 -4.58 -11.04 27.20
N ILE A 351 -4.58 -12.26 26.65
CA ILE A 351 -4.32 -12.53 25.23
C ILE A 351 -5.40 -11.89 24.36
N GLU A 352 -6.67 -11.98 24.73
CA GLU A 352 -7.75 -11.30 24.00
C GLU A 352 -7.57 -9.79 24.08
N ALA A 353 -7.29 -9.22 25.26
CA ALA A 353 -7.11 -7.78 25.42
C ALA A 353 -5.98 -7.26 24.51
N TRP A 354 -4.84 -7.95 24.51
CA TRP A 354 -3.70 -7.64 23.65
C TRP A 354 -4.06 -7.68 22.16
N MET A 355 -4.81 -8.70 21.71
CA MET A 355 -5.25 -8.78 20.31
C MET A 355 -6.25 -7.68 19.94
N ARG A 356 -7.12 -7.28 20.87
CA ARG A 356 -8.11 -6.21 20.67
C ARG A 356 -7.44 -4.85 20.59
N GLU A 357 -6.43 -4.59 21.43
CA GLU A 357 -5.61 -3.38 21.37
C GLU A 357 -4.87 -3.29 20.03
N GLY A 358 -4.22 -4.37 19.59
CA GLY A 358 -3.55 -4.41 18.29
C GLY A 358 -4.50 -4.25 17.09
N GLY A 359 -5.70 -4.85 17.17
CA GLY A 359 -6.74 -4.72 16.15
C GLY A 359 -7.38 -3.33 16.08
N ALA A 360 -7.48 -2.62 17.22
CA ALA A 360 -7.97 -1.25 17.29
C ALA A 360 -6.88 -0.23 16.90
N GLY A 361 -5.63 -0.45 17.31
CA GLY A 361 -4.49 0.42 16.99
C GLY A 361 -4.05 0.39 15.53
N GLY A 362 -4.27 -0.74 14.82
CA GLY A 362 -4.13 -0.81 13.36
C GLY A 362 -5.20 -0.04 12.58
N GLY A 363 -6.21 0.49 13.29
CA GLY A 363 -7.27 1.34 12.77
C GLY A 363 -7.29 2.70 13.47
N LYS A 364 -6.15 3.41 13.52
CA LYS A 364 -6.15 4.86 13.84
C LYS A 364 -7.28 5.54 13.04
N PRO A 365 -8.01 6.50 13.62
CA PRO A 365 -9.06 7.25 12.93
C PRO A 365 -8.40 8.22 11.93
N TRP A 366 -7.82 7.69 10.86
CA TRP A 366 -7.75 8.44 9.62
C TRP A 366 -9.17 8.51 9.07
N PRO A 367 -9.63 9.68 8.57
CA PRO A 367 -10.98 9.83 8.06
C PRO A 367 -11.30 8.69 7.08
N LEU A 368 -12.21 7.81 7.49
CA LEU A 368 -12.65 6.68 6.69
C LEU A 368 -13.55 7.23 5.60
N TYR A 369 -12.97 7.41 4.42
CA TYR A 369 -13.57 8.16 3.32
C TYR A 369 -14.77 7.45 2.69
N GLN A 370 -15.97 7.96 2.95
CA GLN A 370 -17.18 7.55 2.24
C GLN A 370 -17.25 8.29 0.89
N ASN A 371 -17.68 7.65 -0.19
CA ASN A 371 -17.83 8.33 -1.49
C ASN A 371 -19.30 8.68 -1.72
N ASP A 372 -19.57 9.91 -2.15
CA ASP A 372 -20.93 10.42 -2.41
C ASP A 372 -21.51 9.88 -3.73
N ASP A 373 -22.82 9.63 -3.74
CA ASP A 373 -23.60 8.95 -4.80
C ASP A 373 -23.82 9.81 -6.06
N GLN A 374 -23.09 10.91 -6.26
CA GLN A 374 -23.33 11.87 -7.33
C GLN A 374 -22.52 11.65 -8.64
N LEU A 375 -21.74 10.56 -8.76
CA LEU A 375 -21.15 10.18 -10.04
C LEU A 375 -22.22 9.53 -10.94
N GLY A 376 -22.79 10.36 -11.80
CA GLY A 376 -23.83 9.98 -12.76
C GLY A 376 -23.58 8.68 -13.52
N MET A 377 -24.61 7.84 -13.52
CA MET A 377 -25.03 6.91 -14.57
C MET A 377 -23.97 5.98 -15.20
N MET A 378 -23.22 5.23 -14.41
CA MET A 378 -22.54 4.01 -14.90
C MET A 378 -22.79 2.85 -13.93
N THR A 379 -23.62 1.87 -14.33
CA THR A 379 -24.03 0.70 -13.52
C THR A 379 -22.87 -0.13 -12.95
N LYS A 380 -21.67 -0.04 -13.54
CA LYS A 380 -20.43 -0.67 -13.01
C LYS A 380 -19.77 0.10 -11.86
N GLY A 381 -19.95 1.42 -11.79
CA GLY A 381 -19.39 2.27 -10.73
C GLY A 381 -20.13 2.14 -9.40
N GLN A 382 -21.46 2.00 -9.44
CA GLN A 382 -22.29 1.82 -8.24
C GLN A 382 -21.97 0.53 -7.47
N GLY A 383 -21.61 -0.55 -8.15
CA GLY A 383 -21.17 -1.79 -7.49
C GLY A 383 -19.86 -1.60 -6.71
N ILE A 384 -18.92 -0.80 -7.24
CA ILE A 384 -17.64 -0.50 -6.58
C ILE A 384 -17.87 0.40 -5.36
N LEU A 385 -18.72 1.43 -5.50
CA LEU A 385 -19.08 2.34 -4.41
C LEU A 385 -19.80 1.61 -3.26
N CYS A 386 -20.77 0.75 -3.58
CA CYS A 386 -21.45 -0.09 -2.61
C CYS A 386 -20.45 -1.00 -1.86
N HIS A 387 -19.50 -1.61 -2.58
CA HIS A 387 -18.47 -2.44 -1.96
C HIS A 387 -17.52 -1.67 -1.02
N ILE A 388 -17.16 -0.44 -1.38
CA ILE A 388 -16.34 0.45 -0.54
C ILE A 388 -17.12 0.84 0.73
N ASN A 389 -18.39 1.24 0.61
CA ASN A 389 -19.23 1.59 1.74
C ASN A 389 -19.41 0.41 2.71
N ILE A 390 -19.62 -0.81 2.19
CA ILE A 390 -19.67 -2.02 3.02
C ILE A 390 -18.36 -2.23 3.79
N LYS A 391 -17.20 -2.00 3.16
CA LYS A 391 -15.89 -2.12 3.84
C LYS A 391 -15.72 -1.09 4.95
N ILE A 392 -16.10 0.17 4.69
CA ILE A 392 -16.02 1.26 5.68
C ILE A 392 -16.92 0.95 6.88
N HIS A 393 -18.17 0.57 6.65
CA HIS A 393 -19.09 0.16 7.71
C HIS A 393 -18.57 -1.04 8.49
N THR A 394 -17.99 -2.03 7.80
CA THR A 394 -17.41 -3.22 8.45
C THR A 394 -16.22 -2.85 9.34
N ALA A 395 -15.33 -1.96 8.87
CA ALA A 395 -14.18 -1.48 9.63
C ALA A 395 -14.61 -0.66 10.86
N LYS A 396 -15.57 0.25 10.69
CA LYS A 396 -16.18 1.04 11.78
C LYS A 396 -16.75 0.16 12.88
N LEU A 397 -17.55 -0.84 12.51
CA LEU A 397 -18.09 -1.79 13.47
C LEU A 397 -16.98 -2.58 14.15
N HIS A 398 -15.98 -3.05 13.40
CA HIS A 398 -14.86 -3.79 13.97
C HIS A 398 -14.14 -2.98 15.05
N TYR A 399 -13.82 -1.71 14.79
CA TYR A 399 -13.19 -0.81 15.74
C TYR A 399 -14.03 -0.63 17.01
N ARG A 400 -15.32 -0.29 16.87
CA ARG A 400 -16.23 -0.11 18.03
C ARG A 400 -16.32 -1.36 18.89
N TYR A 401 -16.43 -2.52 18.28
CA TYR A 401 -16.46 -3.78 19.02
C TYR A 401 -15.13 -4.12 19.68
N ALA A 402 -14.01 -3.83 19.03
CA ALA A 402 -12.70 -4.02 19.63
C ALA A 402 -12.53 -3.11 20.85
N TRP A 403 -12.96 -1.85 20.73
CA TRP A 403 -12.96 -0.86 21.81
C TRP A 403 -13.81 -1.31 23.01
N VAL A 404 -15.08 -1.71 22.79
CA VAL A 404 -15.96 -2.20 23.88
C VAL A 404 -15.42 -3.48 24.52
N ALA A 405 -14.90 -4.42 23.73
CA ALA A 405 -14.32 -5.65 24.26
C ALA A 405 -13.04 -5.37 25.07
N PHE A 406 -12.22 -4.41 24.62
CA PHE A 406 -11.02 -4.00 25.35
C PHE A 406 -11.36 -3.30 26.66
N LEU A 407 -12.36 -2.41 26.65
CA LEU A 407 -12.90 -1.79 27.86
C LEU A 407 -13.43 -2.83 28.86
N ALA A 408 -14.16 -3.83 28.38
CA ALA A 408 -14.65 -4.92 29.23
C ALA A 408 -13.51 -5.73 29.86
N LEU A 409 -12.38 -5.87 29.17
CA LEU A 409 -11.24 -6.67 29.63
C LEU A 409 -10.33 -5.91 30.60
N GLN A 410 -9.95 -4.67 30.27
CA GLN A 410 -8.96 -3.87 31.01
C GLN A 410 -9.57 -2.83 31.96
N GLY A 411 -10.82 -2.42 31.71
CA GLY A 411 -11.43 -1.26 32.38
C GLY A 411 -10.88 0.07 31.87
N HIS A 412 -11.38 1.17 32.44
CA HIS A 412 -10.98 2.53 32.09
C HIS A 412 -9.50 2.80 32.40
N GLY A 413 -8.80 3.53 31.52
CA GLY A 413 -7.38 3.84 31.72
C GLY A 413 -6.77 4.78 30.66
N PRO A 414 -5.47 5.09 30.76
CA PRO A 414 -4.78 6.04 29.88
C PRO A 414 -4.71 5.58 28.41
N TRP A 415 -5.08 4.34 28.11
CA TRP A 415 -5.21 3.85 26.74
C TRP A 415 -6.36 4.51 25.97
N GLU A 416 -7.34 5.11 26.65
CA GLU A 416 -8.46 5.84 26.02
C GLU A 416 -8.02 7.13 25.31
N GLU A 417 -6.90 7.72 25.73
CA GLU A 417 -6.27 8.85 25.02
C GLU A 417 -5.73 8.43 23.65
N ARG A 418 -5.27 7.17 23.54
CA ARG A 418 -4.73 6.59 22.31
C ARG A 418 -5.83 5.98 21.42
N LEU A 419 -6.84 5.36 22.02
CA LEU A 419 -7.96 4.70 21.34
C LEU A 419 -9.28 5.39 21.72
N GLN A 420 -9.63 6.44 20.98
CA GLN A 420 -10.86 7.20 21.22
C GLN A 420 -12.11 6.47 20.68
N ILE A 421 -13.28 6.78 21.24
CA ILE A 421 -14.55 6.27 20.73
C ILE A 421 -14.78 6.83 19.33
N LEU A 422 -14.99 5.96 18.34
CA LEU A 422 -15.28 6.36 16.97
C LEU A 422 -16.76 6.73 16.83
N ASP A 423 -17.07 7.99 16.60
CA ASP A 423 -18.41 8.51 16.33
C ASP A 423 -18.82 8.30 14.86
N ASP A 424 -20.09 8.51 14.53
CA ASP A 424 -20.57 8.49 13.16
C ASP A 424 -20.00 9.67 12.35
N ASN A 425 -19.77 10.81 13.00
CA ASN A 425 -19.25 12.04 12.40
C ASN A 425 -17.74 11.98 12.05
N ASP A 426 -16.99 11.04 12.65
CA ASP A 426 -15.57 10.83 12.35
C ASP A 426 -15.35 10.13 10.99
N VAL A 427 -16.43 9.59 10.40
CA VAL A 427 -16.43 8.94 9.09
C VAL A 427 -16.93 9.94 8.05
N GLN A 428 -16.00 10.67 7.42
CA GLN A 428 -16.34 11.76 6.50
C GLN A 428 -16.43 11.31 5.03
N VAL A 429 -17.30 11.97 4.27
CA VAL A 429 -17.50 11.75 2.82
C VAL A 429 -16.51 12.61 2.02
N LEU A 430 -15.81 12.01 1.06
CA LEU A 430 -14.89 12.68 0.13
C LEU A 430 -15.70 13.30 -1.03
N ASN A 431 -16.46 14.38 -0.78
CA ASN A 431 -17.29 15.03 -1.81
C ASN A 431 -16.51 16.12 -2.56
N LYS A 432 -16.27 15.91 -3.87
CA LYS A 432 -15.53 16.80 -4.78
C LYS A 432 -16.10 18.21 -4.92
N ARG A 433 -17.41 18.43 -4.68
CA ARG A 433 -18.06 19.74 -4.90
C ARG A 433 -18.02 20.66 -3.68
N THR A 434 -18.30 20.11 -2.50
CA THR A 434 -18.12 20.83 -1.22
C THR A 434 -16.64 21.09 -0.96
N LEU A 435 -15.76 20.14 -1.33
CA LEU A 435 -14.32 20.39 -1.41
C LEU A 435 -14.02 21.63 -2.24
N MET A 436 -14.54 21.82 -3.46
CA MET A 436 -14.14 23.01 -4.25
C MET A 436 -14.58 24.37 -3.67
N GLU A 437 -15.71 24.49 -2.98
CA GLU A 437 -16.15 25.79 -2.40
C GLU A 437 -15.57 26.04 -1.00
N GLU A 438 -15.56 25.02 -0.14
CA GLU A 438 -14.94 25.12 1.19
C GLU A 438 -13.43 25.06 1.11
N GLU A 439 -12.81 24.26 0.24
CA GLU A 439 -11.40 24.40 -0.09
C GLU A 439 -11.16 25.75 -0.70
N LYS A 440 -11.94 26.29 -1.64
CA LYS A 440 -11.64 27.63 -2.16
C LYS A 440 -11.64 28.71 -1.07
N LYS A 441 -12.63 28.71 -0.17
CA LYS A 441 -12.67 29.63 0.98
C LYS A 441 -11.59 29.37 2.02
N GLN A 442 -11.29 28.10 2.30
CA GLN A 442 -10.19 27.72 3.18
C GLN A 442 -8.85 28.09 2.53
N ASN A 443 -8.65 27.88 1.24
CA ASN A 443 -7.43 28.19 0.48
C ASN A 443 -7.20 29.70 0.43
N GLU A 444 -8.26 30.49 0.29
CA GLU A 444 -8.23 31.95 0.42
C GLU A 444 -7.82 32.36 1.85
N HIS A 445 -8.41 31.75 2.88
CA HIS A 445 -8.05 31.99 4.29
C HIS A 445 -6.64 31.47 4.68
N TRP A 446 -6.18 30.36 4.09
CA TRP A 446 -4.87 29.76 4.32
C TRP A 446 -3.76 30.50 3.58
N ALA A 447 -4.06 31.06 2.39
CA ALA A 447 -3.15 31.96 1.69
C ALA A 447 -2.92 33.27 2.47
N GLU A 448 -3.93 33.77 3.19
CA GLU A 448 -3.79 34.91 4.12
C GLU A 448 -2.91 34.58 5.34
N LEU A 449 -2.85 33.31 5.77
CA LEU A 449 -2.01 32.80 6.87
C LEU A 449 -0.61 32.33 6.39
N GLY A 450 -0.24 32.55 5.13
CA GLY A 450 1.06 32.16 4.57
C GLY A 450 1.18 30.67 4.22
N GLY A 451 0.09 29.90 4.27
CA GLY A 451 0.06 28.51 3.82
C GLY A 451 -0.06 28.40 2.31
N ALA A 452 0.60 27.41 1.71
CA ALA A 452 0.40 27.07 0.31
C ALA A 452 0.08 25.58 0.15
N ILE A 453 -0.81 25.30 -0.79
CA ILE A 453 -1.29 23.97 -1.09
C ILE A 453 -0.48 23.43 -2.25
N ILE A 454 0.28 22.38 -1.99
CA ILE A 454 0.91 21.56 -3.03
C ILE A 454 -0.13 20.51 -3.42
N GLU A 455 -0.85 20.74 -4.52
CA GLU A 455 -1.79 19.75 -5.04
C GLU A 455 -1.02 18.53 -5.57
N GLY A 456 -1.01 17.46 -4.78
CA GLY A 456 -0.53 16.12 -5.13
C GLY A 456 -1.43 15.04 -4.53
N ARG A 457 -1.11 13.76 -4.75
CA ARG A 457 -1.88 12.60 -4.25
C ARG A 457 -1.95 12.50 -2.72
N TYR A 458 -1.17 13.34 -2.03
CA TYR A 458 -1.21 13.61 -0.60
C TYR A 458 -1.42 15.12 -0.44
N SER A 459 -2.67 15.55 -0.25
CA SER A 459 -2.99 16.92 0.11
C SER A 459 -2.79 17.08 1.62
N ALA A 460 -1.61 17.55 2.04
CA ALA A 460 -1.39 17.97 3.42
C ALA A 460 -1.73 19.47 3.54
N LYS A 461 -2.73 19.80 4.36
CA LYS A 461 -2.99 21.17 4.83
C LYS A 461 -2.15 21.35 6.09
N MET A 462 -1.08 22.15 6.04
CA MET A 462 -0.31 22.49 7.24
C MET A 462 -0.08 23.99 7.35
N GLY A 463 -0.39 24.51 8.53
CA GLY A 463 -0.12 25.89 8.90
C GLY A 463 1.17 26.00 9.71
N ALA A 464 1.83 27.15 9.57
CA ALA A 464 2.99 27.62 10.30
C ALA A 464 2.74 27.89 11.82
N ALA A 465 1.84 27.15 12.47
CA ALA A 465 1.46 27.44 13.85
C ALA A 465 2.66 27.21 14.79
N LYS A 466 3.03 28.27 15.52
CA LYS A 466 4.21 28.35 16.39
C LYS A 466 4.08 27.59 17.72
N ASP A 467 2.86 27.17 18.09
CA ASP A 467 2.52 26.88 19.49
C ASP A 467 2.07 25.43 19.77
N THR A 468 2.75 24.42 19.22
CA THR A 468 2.53 23.03 19.66
C THR A 468 3.85 22.27 19.78
N ASP A 469 4.29 22.11 21.03
CA ASP A 469 5.47 21.36 21.48
C ASP A 469 5.23 19.83 21.41
N ASP A 470 4.54 19.36 20.36
CA ASP A 470 4.28 17.94 20.12
C ASP A 470 5.36 17.37 19.21
N ALA A 471 6.24 16.52 19.76
CA ALA A 471 7.29 15.83 19.01
C ALA A 471 6.75 15.08 17.79
N LYS A 472 5.53 14.55 17.86
CA LYS A 472 4.89 13.85 16.72
C LYS A 472 4.48 14.81 15.62
N LEU A 473 4.09 16.03 15.97
CA LEU A 473 3.78 17.07 15.00
C LEU A 473 5.08 17.57 14.33
N HIS A 474 6.17 17.68 15.08
CA HIS A 474 7.48 18.02 14.51
C HIS A 474 7.94 16.96 13.49
N ASP A 475 7.86 15.67 13.83
CA ASP A 475 8.22 14.58 12.91
C ASP A 475 7.34 14.55 11.65
N ALA A 476 6.03 14.78 11.81
CA ALA A 476 5.10 14.88 10.69
C ALA A 476 5.38 16.11 9.81
N LEU A 477 5.72 17.25 10.42
CA LEU A 477 6.08 18.48 9.71
C LEU A 477 7.39 18.28 8.93
N GLN A 478 8.41 17.68 9.56
CA GLN A 478 9.68 17.34 8.91
C GLN A 478 9.45 16.44 7.71
N LEU A 479 8.62 15.40 7.85
CA LEU A 479 8.31 14.46 6.79
C LEU A 479 7.67 15.16 5.58
N GLU A 480 6.58 15.88 5.80
CA GLU A 480 5.83 16.52 4.72
C GLU A 480 6.62 17.67 4.09
N TRP A 481 7.37 18.43 4.88
CA TRP A 481 8.30 19.43 4.35
C TRP A 481 9.38 18.77 3.48
N SER A 482 9.97 17.66 3.93
CA SER A 482 10.98 16.93 3.16
C SER A 482 10.39 16.45 1.83
N LYS A 483 9.19 15.86 1.85
CA LYS A 483 8.48 15.42 0.63
C LYS A 483 8.17 16.55 -0.35
N ALA A 484 7.85 17.74 0.17
CA ALA A 484 7.60 18.91 -0.65
C ALA A 484 8.89 19.46 -1.27
N TYR A 485 9.99 19.40 -0.52
CA TYR A 485 11.30 19.91 -0.93
C TYR A 485 12.00 19.05 -1.99
N ALA A 486 11.87 17.73 -1.91
CA ALA A 486 12.42 16.77 -2.88
C ALA A 486 11.67 16.79 -4.22
#